data_AF-A0A7V4LR12-F1
#
_entry.id   AF-A0A7V4LR12-F1
#
_cell.length_a   1.000
_cell.length_b   1.000
_cell.length_c   1.000
_cell.angle_alpha   90.00
_cell.angle_beta   90.00
_cell.angle_gamma   90.00
#
_symmetry.space_group_name_H-M   'P 1'
#
loop_
_entity.id
_entity.type
_entity.pdbx_description
1 polymer ?
#
loop_
_entity_poly.entity_id
_entity_poly.type
_entity_poly.pdbx_seq_one_letter_code
_entity_poly.pdbx_strand_id
1 'polypeptide(L)'
;MKMKKLPEDWTVVLIGFLMILLATALGLLPELPKFGPKEGWRSAEMVFSQMFGTVNLINILLSFVVFYVFTLLGAFISGRNLRYTLASFPVIFLLTLLAQLMASYTHFKNLGLETVLFSLLIGLALGNFTKLPAFLKEMQSEFFIKIGLVMLGATILFGDIMKAGAFGIFQAVVVVFSVWYFAYWVARKFKVDDEMAAMLAS
;
A
#
# COMPACT_ATOMS: atom_id res chain seq x y z
N MET A 1 8.15 15.77 -31.41
CA MET A 1 8.39 16.66 -30.25
C MET A 1 8.70 15.76 -29.05
N LYS A 2 9.97 15.65 -28.62
CA LYS A 2 10.32 14.78 -27.46
C LYS A 2 9.81 15.47 -26.20
N MET A 3 8.71 14.97 -25.62
CA MET A 3 8.23 15.42 -24.32
C MET A 3 9.37 15.30 -23.31
N LYS A 4 9.68 16.41 -22.63
CA LYS A 4 10.66 16.44 -21.55
C LYS A 4 10.10 15.54 -20.44
N LYS A 5 10.73 14.39 -20.20
CA LYS A 5 10.29 13.44 -19.16
C LYS A 5 10.39 14.12 -17.80
N LEU A 6 9.35 14.04 -16.99
CA LEU A 6 9.40 14.55 -15.63
C LEU A 6 10.27 13.63 -14.76
N PRO A 7 11.02 14.17 -13.79
CA PRO A 7 11.68 13.36 -12.77
C PRO A 7 10.66 12.45 -12.06
N GLU A 8 11.12 11.30 -11.59
CA GLU A 8 10.25 10.31 -10.95
C GLU A 8 9.50 10.92 -9.75
N ASP A 9 10.19 11.72 -8.92
CA ASP A 9 9.62 12.36 -7.74
C ASP A 9 8.44 13.27 -8.08
N TRP A 10 8.60 14.13 -9.09
CA TRP A 10 7.53 15.01 -9.54
C TRP A 10 6.38 14.24 -10.19
N THR A 11 6.68 13.12 -10.85
CA THR A 11 5.64 12.25 -11.40
C THR A 11 4.82 11.60 -10.30
N VAL A 12 5.47 11.15 -9.22
CA VAL A 12 4.77 10.61 -8.05
C VAL A 12 3.85 11.64 -7.42
N VAL A 13 4.35 12.86 -7.19
CA VAL A 13 3.55 13.95 -6.62
C VAL A 13 2.33 14.24 -7.51
N LEU A 14 2.53 14.37 -8.82
CA LEU A 14 1.45 14.63 -9.77
C LEU A 14 0.39 13.50 -9.76
N ILE A 15 0.81 12.24 -9.83
CA ILE A 15 -0.09 11.09 -9.82
C ILE A 15 -0.85 10.99 -8.49
N GLY A 16 -0.16 11.20 -7.36
CA GLY A 16 -0.78 11.23 -6.04
C GLY A 16 -1.83 12.33 -5.92
N PHE A 17 -1.53 13.55 -6.36
CA PHE A 17 -2.49 14.66 -6.37
C PHE A 17 -3.69 14.38 -7.29
N LEU A 18 -3.48 13.81 -8.47
CA LEU A 18 -4.58 13.44 -9.36
C LEU A 18 -5.47 12.35 -8.74
N MET A 19 -4.89 11.38 -8.04
CA MET A 19 -5.64 10.36 -7.28
C MET A 19 -6.46 10.98 -6.15
N ILE A 20 -5.89 11.95 -5.40
CA ILE A 20 -6.61 12.68 -4.35
C ILE A 20 -7.76 13.49 -4.94
N LEU A 21 -7.52 14.22 -6.04
CA LEU A 21 -8.57 15.00 -6.71
C LEU A 21 -9.70 14.11 -7.23
N LEU A 22 -9.37 12.96 -7.81
CA LEU A 22 -10.37 11.97 -8.21
C LEU A 22 -11.18 11.50 -7.00
N ALA A 23 -10.52 11.22 -5.89
CA ALA A 23 -11.14 10.79 -4.65
C ALA A 23 -12.09 11.83 -4.06
N THR A 24 -11.68 13.10 -4.01
CA THR A 24 -12.43 14.17 -3.34
C THR A 24 -13.47 14.84 -4.25
N ALA A 25 -13.17 15.02 -5.54
CA ALA A 25 -14.04 15.77 -6.46
C ALA A 25 -15.10 14.89 -7.13
N LEU A 26 -14.76 13.64 -7.46
CA LEU A 26 -15.67 12.72 -8.15
C LEU A 26 -16.30 11.68 -7.20
N GLY A 27 -15.86 11.63 -5.93
CA GLY A 27 -16.31 10.62 -4.95
C GLY A 27 -16.02 9.18 -5.41
N LEU A 28 -15.12 9.02 -6.38
CA LEU A 28 -14.96 7.83 -7.20
C LEU A 28 -13.77 6.99 -6.73
N LEU A 29 -13.55 6.93 -5.41
CA LEU A 29 -12.64 5.94 -4.88
C LEU A 29 -13.30 4.58 -5.07
N PRO A 30 -12.63 3.63 -5.75
CA PRO A 30 -13.06 2.25 -5.70
C PRO A 30 -13.13 1.83 -4.24
N GLU A 31 -14.29 1.33 -3.80
CA GLU A 31 -14.29 0.56 -2.55
C GLU A 31 -13.33 -0.62 -2.74
N LEU A 32 -12.41 -0.80 -1.79
CA LEU A 32 -11.50 -1.93 -1.84
C LEU A 32 -12.31 -3.23 -1.94
N PRO A 33 -11.93 -4.16 -2.82
CA PRO A 33 -12.60 -5.45 -2.94
C PRO A 33 -12.75 -6.12 -1.57
N LYS A 34 -13.92 -6.66 -1.26
CA LYS A 34 -14.16 -7.33 0.03
C LYS A 34 -14.30 -8.82 -0.23
N PHE A 35 -13.50 -9.62 0.46
CA PHE A 35 -13.48 -11.08 0.30
C PHE A 35 -14.21 -11.81 1.43
N GLY A 36 -15.29 -11.21 1.94
CA GLY A 36 -16.12 -11.73 3.02
C GLY A 36 -16.75 -10.62 3.87
N PRO A 37 -17.60 -11.00 4.84
CA PRO A 37 -18.14 -10.08 5.85
C PRO A 37 -17.03 -9.39 6.64
N LYS A 38 -17.38 -8.35 7.42
CA LYS A 38 -16.41 -7.66 8.31
C LYS A 38 -15.65 -8.63 9.23
N GLU A 39 -16.25 -9.75 9.58
CA GLU A 39 -15.68 -10.80 10.44
C GLU A 39 -14.72 -11.76 9.72
N GLY A 40 -14.59 -11.64 8.40
CA GLY A 40 -13.81 -12.55 7.57
C GLY A 40 -14.62 -13.76 7.09
N TRP A 41 -14.04 -14.51 6.17
CA TRP A 41 -14.66 -15.70 5.58
C TRP A 41 -14.25 -16.97 6.33
N ARG A 42 -15.14 -17.97 6.31
CA ARG A 42 -14.96 -19.29 6.97
C ARG A 42 -15.09 -20.47 6.01
N SER A 43 -15.72 -20.29 4.86
CA SER A 43 -15.98 -21.33 3.87
C SER A 43 -15.68 -20.83 2.45
N ALA A 44 -15.26 -21.76 1.57
CA ALA A 44 -14.98 -21.46 0.17
C ALA A 44 -16.22 -20.97 -0.59
N GLU A 45 -17.42 -21.44 -0.21
CA GLU A 45 -18.69 -21.00 -0.78
C GLU A 45 -19.02 -19.54 -0.46
N MET A 46 -18.70 -19.08 0.76
CA MET A 46 -18.86 -17.69 1.16
C MET A 46 -17.92 -16.78 0.38
N VAL A 47 -16.67 -17.22 0.18
CA VAL A 47 -15.72 -16.51 -0.68
C VAL A 47 -16.24 -16.42 -2.10
N PHE A 48 -16.66 -17.54 -2.69
CA PHE A 48 -17.12 -17.59 -4.07
C PHE A 48 -18.34 -16.69 -4.31
N SER A 49 -19.36 -16.79 -3.44
CA SER A 49 -20.56 -15.95 -3.53
C SER A 49 -20.27 -14.45 -3.38
N GLN A 50 -19.32 -14.06 -2.52
CA GLN A 50 -18.93 -12.67 -2.34
C GLN A 50 -17.99 -12.16 -3.44
N MET A 51 -17.05 -12.99 -3.91
CA MET A 51 -16.12 -12.67 -5.00
C MET A 51 -16.87 -12.43 -6.31
N PHE A 52 -17.83 -13.30 -6.63
CA PHE A 52 -18.63 -13.24 -7.85
C PHE A 52 -19.92 -12.44 -7.72
N GLY A 53 -20.17 -11.82 -6.56
CA GLY A 53 -21.27 -10.88 -6.38
C GLY A 53 -21.09 -9.64 -7.27
N THR A 54 -22.15 -9.21 -7.95
CA THR A 54 -22.11 -8.12 -8.95
C THR A 54 -21.42 -6.86 -8.44
N VAL A 55 -21.70 -6.45 -7.19
CA VAL A 55 -21.11 -5.26 -6.57
C VAL A 55 -19.60 -5.42 -6.37
N ASN A 56 -19.15 -6.58 -5.88
CA ASN A 56 -17.73 -6.81 -5.62
C ASN A 56 -16.95 -6.94 -6.93
N LEU A 57 -17.55 -7.55 -7.96
CA LEU A 57 -16.95 -7.64 -9.28
C LEU A 57 -16.75 -6.25 -9.91
N ILE A 58 -17.75 -5.36 -9.75
CA ILE A 58 -17.63 -3.95 -10.14
C ILE A 58 -16.50 -3.29 -9.36
N ASN A 59 -16.40 -3.50 -8.04
CA ASN A 59 -15.34 -2.91 -7.22
C ASN A 59 -13.94 -3.42 -7.62
N ILE A 60 -13.78 -4.71 -7.91
CA ILE A 60 -12.53 -5.29 -8.40
C ILE A 60 -12.16 -4.68 -9.75
N LEU A 61 -13.11 -4.63 -10.68
CA LEU A 61 -12.87 -4.10 -12.03
C LEU A 61 -12.58 -2.60 -12.01
N LEU A 62 -13.33 -1.83 -11.22
CA LEU A 62 -13.13 -0.40 -11.07
C LEU A 62 -11.79 -0.10 -10.39
N SER A 63 -11.44 -0.83 -9.33
CA SER A 63 -10.11 -0.74 -8.69
C SER A 63 -9.00 -1.04 -9.68
N PHE A 64 -9.15 -2.12 -10.46
CA PHE A 64 -8.19 -2.51 -11.48
C PHE A 64 -8.02 -1.40 -12.51
N VAL A 65 -9.11 -0.94 -13.12
CA VAL A 65 -9.06 0.08 -14.19
C VAL A 65 -8.48 1.39 -13.67
N VAL A 66 -8.93 1.89 -12.52
CA VAL A 66 -8.44 3.14 -11.93
C VAL A 66 -6.95 3.03 -11.68
N PHE A 67 -6.51 2.09 -10.84
CA PHE A 67 -5.08 1.97 -10.50
C PHE A 67 -4.21 1.64 -11.71
N TYR A 68 -4.73 0.89 -12.68
CA TYR A 68 -4.00 0.58 -13.91
C TYR A 68 -3.78 1.83 -14.75
N VAL A 69 -4.82 2.65 -14.96
CA VAL A 69 -4.72 3.92 -15.70
C VAL A 69 -3.70 4.84 -15.03
N PHE A 70 -3.75 5.02 -13.71
CA PHE A 70 -2.78 5.87 -13.01
C PHE A 70 -1.35 5.34 -13.08
N THR A 71 -1.18 4.02 -12.98
CA THR A 71 0.13 3.40 -13.11
C THR A 71 0.70 3.60 -14.52
N LEU A 72 -0.12 3.45 -15.56
CA LEU A 72 0.29 3.67 -16.94
C LEU A 72 0.58 5.14 -17.24
N LEU A 73 -0.22 6.07 -16.71
CA LEU A 73 0.03 7.50 -16.79
C LEU A 73 1.36 7.84 -16.11
N GLY A 74 1.61 7.32 -14.91
CA GLY A 74 2.87 7.50 -14.20
C GLY A 74 4.08 6.97 -14.98
N ALA A 75 3.96 5.78 -15.56
CA ALA A 75 4.99 5.19 -16.40
C ALA A 75 5.24 6.00 -17.68
N PHE A 76 4.17 6.50 -18.32
CA PHE A 76 4.26 7.34 -19.51
C PHE A 76 4.97 8.67 -19.24
N ILE A 77 4.60 9.35 -18.15
CA ILE A 77 5.15 10.66 -17.76
C ILE A 77 6.61 10.55 -17.29
N SER A 78 6.94 9.49 -16.53
CA SER A 78 8.32 9.18 -16.13
C SER A 78 9.16 8.65 -17.31
N GLY A 79 8.52 8.31 -18.43
CA GLY A 79 9.14 7.70 -19.60
C GLY A 79 9.78 6.34 -19.35
N ARG A 80 9.14 5.54 -18.47
CA ARG A 80 9.48 4.14 -18.20
C ARG A 80 9.01 3.23 -19.32
N ASN A 81 9.40 1.96 -19.28
CA ASN A 81 8.96 0.99 -20.25
C ASN A 81 7.47 0.64 -20.03
N LEU A 82 6.60 1.22 -20.87
CA LEU A 82 5.16 0.97 -20.80
C LEU A 82 4.83 -0.51 -21.00
N ARG A 83 5.58 -1.24 -21.84
CA ARG A 83 5.30 -2.67 -22.11
C ARG A 83 5.46 -3.52 -20.85
N TYR A 84 6.50 -3.26 -20.08
CA TYR A 84 6.71 -3.96 -18.82
C TYR A 84 5.72 -3.52 -17.75
N THR A 85 5.34 -2.24 -17.72
CA THR A 85 4.30 -1.76 -16.80
C THR A 85 2.94 -2.40 -17.09
N LEU A 86 2.56 -2.49 -18.37
CA LEU A 86 1.34 -3.15 -18.85
C LEU A 86 1.30 -4.64 -18.47
N ALA A 87 2.43 -5.35 -18.61
CA ALA A 87 2.50 -6.78 -18.29
C ALA A 87 2.55 -7.05 -16.77
N SER A 88 3.21 -6.18 -16.02
CA SER A 88 3.48 -6.41 -14.59
C SER A 88 2.31 -6.07 -13.70
N PHE A 89 1.58 -4.99 -14.00
CA PHE A 89 0.50 -4.52 -13.13
C PHE A 89 -0.61 -5.57 -12.93
N PRO A 90 -1.12 -6.28 -13.97
CA PRO A 90 -2.11 -7.33 -13.77
C PRO A 90 -1.64 -8.44 -12.83
N VAL A 91 -0.36 -8.81 -12.92
CA VAL A 91 0.23 -9.84 -12.05
C VAL A 91 0.27 -9.35 -10.61
N ILE A 92 0.78 -8.12 -10.35
CA ILE A 92 0.83 -7.55 -9.00
C ILE A 92 -0.56 -7.35 -8.42
N PHE A 93 -1.52 -6.93 -9.23
CA PHE A 93 -2.91 -6.77 -8.80
C PHE A 93 -3.50 -8.11 -8.36
N LEU A 94 -3.31 -9.18 -9.15
CA LEU A 94 -3.75 -10.52 -8.77
C LEU A 94 -3.09 -11.02 -7.48
N LEU A 95 -1.78 -10.81 -7.31
CA LEU A 95 -1.09 -11.15 -6.07
C LEU A 95 -1.65 -10.36 -4.87
N THR A 96 -2.04 -9.11 -5.08
CA THR A 96 -2.68 -8.28 -4.05
C THR A 96 -4.07 -8.80 -3.69
N LEU A 97 -4.87 -9.23 -4.66
CA LEU A 97 -6.16 -9.87 -4.38
C LEU A 97 -5.99 -11.19 -3.60
N LEU A 98 -4.95 -11.98 -3.93
CA LEU A 98 -4.62 -13.19 -3.18
C LEU A 98 -4.21 -12.87 -1.73
N ALA A 99 -3.36 -11.87 -1.53
CA ALA A 99 -2.98 -11.41 -0.19
C ALA A 99 -4.21 -10.96 0.62
N GLN A 100 -5.11 -10.22 -0.03
CA GLN A 100 -6.33 -9.72 0.60
C GLN A 100 -7.32 -10.83 0.92
N LEU A 101 -7.43 -11.84 0.04
CA LEU A 101 -8.22 -13.04 0.29
C LEU A 101 -7.67 -13.80 1.51
N MET A 102 -6.36 -14.00 1.59
CA MET A 102 -5.73 -14.66 2.73
C MET A 102 -5.97 -13.88 4.03
N ALA A 103 -5.72 -12.57 4.03
CA ALA A 103 -5.94 -11.71 5.20
C ALA A 103 -7.41 -11.66 5.66
N SER A 104 -8.35 -11.88 4.74
CA SER A 104 -9.78 -11.91 5.05
C SER A 104 -10.24 -13.22 5.69
N TYR A 105 -9.36 -14.22 5.88
CA TYR A 105 -9.72 -15.46 6.57
C TYR A 105 -9.95 -15.20 8.06
N THR A 106 -11.06 -15.70 8.61
CA THR A 106 -11.50 -15.37 9.98
C THR A 106 -10.40 -15.58 11.04
N HIS A 107 -9.63 -16.66 10.94
CA HIS A 107 -8.55 -16.93 11.90
C HIS A 107 -7.43 -15.89 11.84
N PHE A 108 -7.01 -15.51 10.63
CA PHE A 108 -5.96 -14.51 10.45
C PHE A 108 -6.43 -13.11 10.82
N LYS A 109 -7.69 -12.80 10.50
CA LYS A 109 -8.32 -11.53 10.85
C LYS A 109 -8.46 -11.34 12.36
N ASN A 110 -8.84 -12.40 13.09
CA ASN A 110 -8.93 -12.36 14.55
C ASN A 110 -7.57 -12.21 15.23
N LEU A 111 -6.49 -12.67 14.59
CA LEU A 111 -5.12 -12.47 15.05
C LEU A 111 -4.56 -11.07 14.70
N GLY A 112 -5.34 -10.22 14.00
CA GLY A 112 -4.89 -8.92 13.54
C GLY A 112 -3.87 -8.97 12.41
N LEU A 113 -3.83 -10.07 11.64
CA LEU A 113 -2.92 -10.19 10.50
C LEU A 113 -3.45 -9.39 9.31
N GLU A 114 -2.79 -8.27 9.04
CA GLU A 114 -3.16 -7.34 7.97
C GLU A 114 -2.79 -7.85 6.57
N THR A 115 -3.52 -7.34 5.58
CA THR A 115 -3.24 -7.62 4.15
C THR A 115 -1.79 -7.28 3.78
N VAL A 116 -1.23 -6.22 4.37
CA VAL A 116 0.15 -5.77 4.14
C VAL A 116 1.16 -6.86 4.50
N LEU A 117 0.94 -7.60 5.59
CA LEU A 117 1.82 -8.69 6.01
C LEU A 117 1.81 -9.83 4.99
N PHE A 118 0.63 -10.25 4.52
CA PHE A 118 0.51 -11.30 3.51
C PHE A 118 1.13 -10.88 2.17
N SER A 119 0.96 -9.63 1.76
CA SER A 119 1.61 -9.09 0.56
C SER A 119 3.14 -9.16 0.67
N LEU A 120 3.70 -8.83 1.83
CA LEU A 120 5.14 -8.95 2.09
C LEU A 120 5.59 -10.41 2.04
N LEU A 121 4.89 -11.32 2.71
CA LEU A 121 5.22 -12.75 2.72
C LEU A 121 5.19 -13.37 1.33
N ILE A 122 4.17 -13.04 0.52
CA ILE A 122 4.08 -13.47 -0.87
C ILE A 122 5.23 -12.91 -1.69
N GLY A 123 5.56 -11.62 -1.54
CA GLY A 123 6.69 -10.99 -2.21
C GLY A 123 8.03 -11.65 -1.87
N LEU A 124 8.27 -11.93 -0.59
CA LEU A 124 9.46 -12.64 -0.12
C LEU A 124 9.53 -14.07 -0.63
N ALA A 125 8.40 -14.80 -0.58
CA ALA A 125 8.34 -16.16 -1.10
C ALA A 125 8.66 -16.19 -2.60
N LEU A 126 8.04 -15.31 -3.41
CA LEU A 126 8.31 -15.23 -4.84
C LEU A 126 9.76 -14.82 -5.12
N GLY A 127 10.28 -13.84 -4.38
CA GLY A 127 11.66 -13.37 -4.54
C GLY A 127 12.72 -14.42 -4.20
N ASN A 128 12.45 -15.29 -3.22
CA ASN A 128 13.41 -16.30 -2.75
C ASN A 128 13.27 -17.65 -3.45
N PHE A 129 12.05 -18.07 -3.80
CA PHE A 129 11.78 -19.39 -4.38
C PHE A 129 11.72 -19.38 -5.91
N THR A 130 11.54 -18.23 -6.56
CA THR A 130 11.37 -18.16 -8.02
C THR A 130 12.29 -17.12 -8.66
N LYS A 131 12.73 -17.39 -9.90
CA LYS A 131 13.42 -16.37 -10.70
C LYS A 131 12.36 -15.43 -11.28
N LEU A 132 12.23 -14.24 -10.68
CA LEU A 132 11.31 -13.23 -11.18
C LEU A 132 11.67 -12.81 -12.61
N PRO A 133 10.69 -12.77 -13.54
CA PRO A 133 10.91 -12.33 -14.91
C PRO A 133 11.25 -10.84 -14.95
N ALA A 134 11.96 -10.41 -16.01
CA ALA A 134 12.49 -9.05 -16.12
C ALA A 134 11.42 -7.95 -16.01
N PHE A 135 10.22 -8.19 -16.55
CA PHE A 135 9.13 -7.22 -16.48
C PHE A 135 8.71 -6.92 -15.02
N LEU A 136 8.58 -7.95 -14.17
CA LEU A 136 8.24 -7.77 -12.75
C LEU A 136 9.36 -7.11 -11.94
N LYS A 137 10.62 -7.38 -12.29
CA LYS A 137 11.77 -6.76 -11.64
C LYS A 137 11.90 -5.27 -11.94
N GLU A 138 11.44 -4.84 -13.12
CA GLU A 138 11.53 -3.45 -13.54
C GLU A 138 10.42 -2.57 -12.94
N MET A 139 9.42 -3.16 -12.27
CA MET A 139 8.50 -2.39 -11.43
C MET A 139 9.22 -1.93 -10.15
N GLN A 140 9.60 -0.65 -10.14
CA GLN A 140 10.19 0.00 -8.98
C GLN A 140 9.19 0.02 -7.81
N SER A 141 9.54 -0.64 -6.71
CA SER A 141 8.81 -0.55 -5.44
C SER A 141 8.73 0.89 -4.95
N GLU A 142 9.80 1.67 -5.18
CA GLU A 142 9.91 3.06 -4.76
C GLU A 142 8.79 3.96 -5.29
N PHE A 143 8.39 3.80 -6.56
CA PHE A 143 7.30 4.59 -7.15
C PHE A 143 5.97 4.40 -6.40
N PHE A 144 5.60 3.15 -6.11
CA PHE A 144 4.35 2.84 -5.41
C PHE A 144 4.43 3.25 -3.94
N ILE A 145 5.58 3.06 -3.30
CA ILE A 145 5.81 3.48 -1.91
C ILE A 145 5.68 5.01 -1.80
N LYS A 146 6.30 5.76 -2.70
CA LYS A 146 6.23 7.22 -2.71
C LYS A 146 4.80 7.71 -2.99
N ILE A 147 4.06 7.09 -3.92
CA ILE A 147 2.64 7.43 -4.13
C ILE A 147 1.84 7.15 -2.85
N GLY A 148 2.05 5.99 -2.23
CA GLY A 148 1.44 5.64 -0.95
C GLY A 148 1.69 6.69 0.12
N LEU A 149 2.92 7.19 0.24
CA LEU A 149 3.28 8.24 1.19
C LEU A 149 2.53 9.55 0.92
N VAL A 150 2.38 9.97 -0.34
CA VAL A 150 1.58 11.15 -0.71
C VAL A 150 0.11 10.97 -0.33
N MET A 151 -0.45 9.79 -0.63
CA MET A 151 -1.86 9.46 -0.33
C MET A 151 -2.12 9.38 1.18
N LEU A 152 -1.22 8.77 1.95
CA LEU A 152 -1.28 8.69 3.41
C LEU A 152 -1.20 10.08 4.04
N GLY A 153 -0.32 10.94 3.53
CA GLY A 153 -0.22 12.34 3.92
C GLY A 153 -1.54 13.08 3.73
N ALA A 154 -2.19 12.89 2.58
CA ALA A 154 -3.47 13.53 2.28
C ALA A 154 -4.63 13.02 3.15
N THR A 155 -4.69 11.73 3.45
CA THR A 155 -5.85 11.11 4.11
C THR A 155 -5.73 11.12 5.63
N ILE A 156 -4.60 10.67 6.17
CA ILE A 156 -4.42 10.41 7.60
C ILE A 156 -3.95 11.68 8.30
N LEU A 157 -2.86 12.29 7.80
CA LEU A 157 -2.24 13.43 8.46
C LEU A 157 -3.19 14.63 8.56
N PHE A 158 -3.83 15.04 7.45
CA PHE A 158 -4.77 16.17 7.51
C PHE A 158 -6.05 15.84 8.28
N GLY A 159 -6.60 14.63 8.10
CA GLY A 159 -7.83 14.21 8.78
C GLY A 159 -7.67 14.14 10.30
N ASP A 160 -6.57 13.53 10.77
CA ASP A 160 -6.31 13.37 12.20
C ASP A 160 -5.85 14.69 12.83
N ILE A 161 -5.05 15.51 12.13
CA ILE A 161 -4.70 16.86 12.63
C ILE A 161 -5.95 17.73 12.76
N MET A 162 -6.86 17.69 11.78
CA MET A 162 -8.10 18.48 11.85
C MET A 162 -9.01 18.03 13.00
N LYS A 163 -9.08 16.73 13.28
CA LYS A 163 -9.90 16.18 14.37
C LYS A 163 -9.28 16.36 15.75
N ALA A 164 -7.97 16.12 15.87
CA ALA A 164 -7.26 16.14 17.15
C ALA A 164 -6.72 17.52 17.52
N GLY A 165 -6.60 18.44 16.54
CA GLY A 165 -6.10 19.79 16.73
C GLY A 165 -4.68 19.82 17.32
N ALA A 166 -4.39 20.87 18.09
CA ALA A 166 -3.08 21.04 18.74
C ALA A 166 -2.75 19.92 19.75
N PHE A 167 -3.76 19.33 20.40
CA PHE A 167 -3.56 18.25 21.37
C PHE A 167 -3.05 16.96 20.71
N GLY A 168 -3.53 16.63 19.51
CA GLY A 168 -3.03 15.49 18.74
C GLY A 168 -1.57 15.64 18.34
N ILE A 169 -1.18 16.84 17.92
CA ILE A 169 0.23 17.14 17.57
C ILE A 169 1.12 17.00 18.80
N PHE A 170 0.72 17.59 19.93
CA PHE A 170 1.47 17.46 21.18
C PHE A 170 1.60 16.00 21.62
N GLN A 171 0.51 15.23 21.56
CA GLN A 171 0.52 13.81 21.88
C GLN A 171 1.46 13.03 20.96
N ALA A 172 1.42 13.27 19.65
CA ALA A 172 2.30 12.59 18.69
C ALA A 172 3.78 12.84 19.04
N VAL A 173 4.15 14.08 19.38
CA VAL A 173 5.51 14.41 19.83
C VAL A 173 5.89 13.65 21.10
N VAL A 174 5.04 13.67 22.12
CA VAL A 174 5.29 12.95 23.39
C VAL A 174 5.44 11.45 23.15
N VAL A 175 4.58 10.86 22.33
CA VAL A 175 4.61 9.42 22.01
C VAL A 175 5.89 9.06 21.26
N VAL A 176 6.29 9.82 20.24
CA VAL A 176 7.52 9.58 19.48
C VAL A 176 8.74 9.58 20.41
N PHE A 177 8.87 10.59 21.27
CA PHE A 177 9.98 10.63 22.24
C PHE A 177 9.92 9.50 23.26
N SER A 178 8.72 9.15 23.74
CA SER A 178 8.55 8.08 24.73
C SER A 178 8.92 6.71 24.18
N VAL A 179 8.45 6.39 22.96
CA VAL A 179 8.74 5.12 22.29
C VAL A 179 10.23 5.03 21.95
N TRP A 180 10.82 6.11 21.41
CA TRP A 180 12.25 6.17 21.11
C TRP A 180 13.10 5.93 22.36
N TYR A 181 12.81 6.64 23.46
CA TYR A 181 13.55 6.47 24.71
C TYR A 181 13.38 5.07 25.29
N PHE A 182 12.17 4.50 25.24
CA PHE A 182 11.92 3.14 25.71
C PHE A 182 12.69 2.10 24.87
N ALA A 183 12.66 2.21 23.54
CA ALA A 183 13.39 1.32 22.65
C ALA A 183 14.92 1.41 22.88
N TYR A 184 15.44 2.64 23.01
CA TYR A 184 16.84 2.88 23.33
C TYR A 184 17.22 2.29 24.69
N TRP A 185 16.40 2.50 25.73
CA TRP A 185 16.62 1.94 27.05
C TRP A 185 16.63 0.41 27.05
N VAL A 186 15.72 -0.23 26.30
CA VAL A 186 15.69 -1.68 26.13
C VAL A 186 16.96 -2.16 25.42
N ALA A 187 17.35 -1.52 24.31
CA ALA A 187 18.58 -1.86 23.57
C ALA A 187 19.83 -1.75 24.45
N ARG A 188 19.94 -0.68 25.26
CA ARG A 188 21.00 -0.50 26.26
C ARG A 188 21.01 -1.60 27.31
N LYS A 189 19.83 -2.05 27.77
CA LYS A 189 19.72 -3.17 28.73
C LYS A 189 20.21 -4.50 28.14
N PHE A 190 20.03 -4.71 26.84
CA PHE A 190 20.57 -5.85 26.10
C PHE A 190 22.04 -5.69 25.69
N LYS A 191 22.72 -4.63 26.14
CA LYS A 191 24.13 -4.33 25.84
C LYS A 191 24.41 -4.17 24.34
N VAL A 192 23.43 -3.70 23.58
CA VAL A 192 23.62 -3.27 22.19
C VAL A 192 24.48 -1.99 22.21
N ASP A 193 25.38 -1.86 21.25
CA ASP A 193 26.19 -0.66 21.04
C ASP A 193 25.31 0.58 20.83
N ASP A 194 25.85 1.77 21.11
CA ASP A 194 25.09 3.02 21.08
C ASP A 194 24.63 3.43 19.68
N GLU A 195 25.41 3.13 18.65
CA GLU A 195 25.02 3.38 17.27
C GLU A 195 23.87 2.44 16.84
N MET A 196 23.98 1.15 17.11
CA MET A 196 22.95 0.16 16.81
C MET A 196 21.68 0.38 17.66
N ALA A 197 21.82 0.77 18.92
CA ALA A 197 20.69 1.09 19.79
C ALA A 197 19.93 2.33 19.29
N ALA A 198 20.64 3.36 18.83
CA ALA A 198 20.02 4.55 18.23
C ALA A 198 19.34 4.22 16.89
N MET A 199 19.94 3.37 16.06
CA MET A 199 19.34 2.92 14.80
C MET A 199 18.09 2.06 15.01
N LEU A 200 18.08 1.16 16.01
CA LEU A 200 16.92 0.31 16.32
C LEU A 200 15.75 1.08 16.93
N ALA A 201 16.03 2.20 17.60
CA ALA A 201 15.00 3.04 18.21
C ALA A 201 14.33 4.00 17.20
N SER A 202 14.89 4.15 16.00
CA SER A 202 14.47 5.13 14.97
C SER A 202 13.57 4.54 13.89
#